data_AF-A0A3C2AYJ7-F1
#
_entry.id   AF-A0A3C2AYJ7-F1
#
_cell.length_a   1.000
_cell.length_b   1.000
_cell.length_c   1.000
_cell.angle_alpha   90.00
_cell.angle_beta   90.00
_cell.angle_gamma   90.00
#
_symmetry.space_group_name_H-M   'P 1'
#
loop_
_entity.id
_entity.type
_entity.pdbx_description
1 polymer ?
#
loop_
_entity_poly.entity_id
_entity_poly.type
_entity_poly.pdbx_seq_one_letter_code
_entity_poly.pdbx_strand_id
1 'polypeptide(L)'
;MKVGVLVVAYNAETTLARVLDRIPPATKLQLAEVLVQDDHSTDLTHDVAQDYLAQQSHLNLTVVRHPQNLGYGGNQKAGYTYAINHGWDVVVLLHGDGQYAPEIMADIIAPIVHGDADAVFGSRMMQRGDALKGGMPLYKYVGNRILTTFQNTMTGLRLSEWHSGYRAYRVSALAELPFVGNSDGFDFDTEIILQLAGAKKTIVEVPIPTYYGDEICYVDG
;
A
#
# COMPACT_ATOMS: atom_id res chain seq x y z
N MET A 1 -2.41 18.28 8.17
CA MET A 1 -2.21 16.84 8.29
C MET A 1 -1.01 16.48 7.43
N LYS A 2 0.00 15.81 7.97
CA LYS A 2 1.18 15.32 7.24
C LYS A 2 0.86 13.97 6.63
N VAL A 3 0.52 13.96 5.35
CA VAL A 3 0.30 12.71 4.61
C VAL A 3 1.61 12.34 3.93
N GLY A 4 2.14 11.16 4.24
CA GLY A 4 3.27 10.61 3.51
C GLY A 4 2.90 9.37 2.71
N VAL A 5 3.67 9.11 1.66
CA VAL A 5 3.52 7.93 0.80
C VAL A 5 4.74 7.04 1.03
N LEU A 6 4.49 5.80 1.39
CA LEU A 6 5.48 4.74 1.41
C LEU A 6 5.40 3.99 0.07
N VAL A 7 6.46 4.05 -0.72
CA VAL A 7 6.62 3.25 -1.94
C VAL A 7 7.56 2.09 -1.64
N VAL A 8 7.02 0.88 -1.57
CA VAL A 8 7.83 -0.34 -1.48
C VAL A 8 8.28 -0.74 -2.89
N ALA A 9 9.58 -0.94 -3.08
CA ALA A 9 10.15 -1.26 -4.39
C ALA A 9 11.12 -2.44 -4.28
N TYR A 10 10.97 -3.40 -5.18
CA TYR A 10 11.92 -4.50 -5.38
C TYR A 10 11.86 -4.90 -6.86
N ASN A 11 13.00 -4.83 -7.54
CA ASN A 11 13.15 -5.08 -8.97
C ASN A 11 12.11 -4.34 -9.85
N ALA A 12 11.99 -3.02 -9.65
CA ALA A 12 11.04 -2.11 -10.28
C ALA A 12 11.72 -1.07 -11.21
N GLU A 13 12.89 -1.37 -11.79
CA GLU A 13 13.65 -0.40 -12.61
C GLU A 13 12.82 0.19 -13.77
N THR A 14 11.92 -0.61 -14.35
CA THR A 14 11.14 -0.22 -15.54
C THR A 14 9.85 0.55 -15.21
N THR A 15 9.43 0.54 -13.95
CA THR A 15 8.08 0.97 -13.52
C THR A 15 8.13 2.11 -12.52
N LEU A 16 9.13 2.14 -11.62
CA LEU A 16 9.17 3.07 -10.48
C LEU A 16 8.99 4.54 -10.88
N ALA A 17 9.77 5.05 -11.83
CA ALA A 17 9.67 6.43 -12.30
C ALA A 17 8.24 6.76 -12.81
N ARG A 18 7.64 5.84 -13.56
CA ARG A 18 6.26 6.00 -14.08
C ARG A 18 5.24 6.04 -12.95
N VAL A 19 5.42 5.23 -11.90
CA VAL A 19 4.55 5.25 -10.72
C VAL A 19 4.61 6.60 -10.02
N LEU A 20 5.82 7.14 -9.82
CA LEU A 20 6.01 8.46 -9.21
C LEU A 20 5.41 9.59 -10.07
N ASP A 21 5.49 9.49 -11.39
CA ASP A 21 4.89 10.45 -12.32
C ASP A 21 3.36 10.42 -12.31
N ARG A 22 2.77 9.24 -12.09
CA ARG A 22 1.31 9.04 -12.02
C ARG A 22 0.66 9.62 -10.76
N ILE A 23 1.44 9.95 -9.71
CA ILE A 23 0.88 10.66 -8.55
C ILE A 23 0.31 12.00 -9.04
N PRO A 24 -0.99 12.29 -8.84
CA PRO A 24 -1.60 13.49 -9.41
C PRO A 24 -0.90 14.77 -8.93
N PRO A 25 -0.67 15.78 -9.80
CA PRO A 25 0.01 17.01 -9.39
C PRO A 25 -0.62 17.71 -8.18
N ALA A 26 -1.96 17.74 -8.11
CA ALA A 26 -2.68 18.31 -6.97
C ALA A 26 -2.45 17.53 -5.66
N THR A 27 -2.23 16.23 -5.74
CA THR A 27 -1.87 15.37 -4.61
C THR A 27 -0.42 15.59 -4.21
N LYS A 28 0.53 15.65 -5.17
CA LYS A 28 1.96 15.89 -4.91
C LYS A 28 2.20 17.12 -4.03
N LEU A 29 1.47 18.21 -4.29
CA LEU A 29 1.58 19.47 -3.54
C LEU A 29 1.10 19.38 -2.08
N GLN A 30 0.33 18.35 -1.72
CA GLN A 30 -0.23 18.16 -0.39
C GLN A 30 0.52 17.09 0.41
N LEU A 31 1.38 16.30 -0.25
CA LEU A 31 2.18 15.28 0.42
C LEU A 31 3.29 15.94 1.24
N ALA A 32 3.42 15.49 2.48
CA ALA A 32 4.54 15.86 3.33
C ALA A 32 5.85 15.26 2.79
N GLU A 33 5.80 14.01 2.34
CA GLU A 33 6.97 13.26 1.88
C GLU A 33 6.53 12.02 1.07
N VAL A 34 7.33 11.62 0.10
CA VAL A 34 7.28 10.31 -0.53
C VAL A 34 8.56 9.57 -0.18
N LEU A 35 8.44 8.48 0.56
CA LEU A 35 9.54 7.61 0.91
C LEU A 35 9.56 6.42 -0.05
N VAL A 36 10.58 6.34 -0.90
CA VAL A 36 10.87 5.15 -1.69
C VAL A 36 11.82 4.26 -0.89
N GLN A 37 11.40 3.02 -0.63
CA GLN A 37 12.22 1.99 0.01
C GLN A 37 12.55 0.89 -1.00
N ASP A 38 13.78 0.93 -1.51
CA ASP A 38 14.36 -0.16 -2.29
C ASP A 38 14.76 -1.32 -1.37
N ASP A 39 14.10 -2.47 -1.52
CA ASP A 39 14.31 -3.68 -0.73
C ASP A 39 15.47 -4.53 -1.22
N HIS A 40 16.62 -3.89 -1.37
CA HIS A 40 17.84 -4.53 -1.87
C HIS A 40 17.66 -5.13 -3.27
N SER A 41 17.09 -4.35 -4.21
CA SER A 41 16.93 -4.79 -5.59
C SER A 41 18.26 -5.19 -6.23
N THR A 42 18.17 -6.15 -7.15
CA THR A 42 19.29 -6.66 -7.95
C THR A 42 19.42 -5.97 -9.31
N ASP A 43 18.41 -5.18 -9.69
CA ASP A 43 18.35 -4.36 -10.89
C ASP A 43 18.69 -2.89 -10.61
N LEU A 44 18.38 -1.97 -11.55
CA LEU A 44 18.66 -0.54 -11.41
C LEU A 44 17.60 0.24 -10.61
N THR A 45 16.71 -0.40 -9.85
CA THR A 45 15.64 0.28 -9.10
C THR A 45 16.14 1.43 -8.23
N HIS A 46 17.23 1.21 -7.49
CA HIS A 46 17.81 2.25 -6.64
C HIS A 46 18.30 3.45 -7.45
N ASP A 47 18.99 3.19 -8.56
CA ASP A 47 19.58 4.23 -9.40
C ASP A 47 18.47 5.05 -10.06
N VAL A 48 17.39 4.40 -10.51
CA VAL A 48 16.19 5.08 -11.03
C VAL A 48 15.57 6.02 -9.99
N ALA A 49 15.50 5.60 -8.72
CA ALA A 49 14.99 6.44 -7.64
C ALA A 49 15.91 7.66 -7.38
N GLN A 50 17.23 7.46 -7.39
CA GLN A 50 18.22 8.54 -7.23
C GLN A 50 18.18 9.53 -8.39
N ASP A 51 18.08 9.05 -9.63
CA ASP A 51 17.97 9.87 -10.83
C ASP A 51 16.68 10.70 -10.80
N TYR A 52 15.57 10.11 -10.37
CA TYR A 52 14.29 10.82 -10.22
C TYR A 52 14.40 11.95 -9.17
N LEU A 53 15.08 11.70 -8.06
CA LEU A 53 15.37 12.71 -7.03
C LEU A 53 16.24 13.85 -7.58
N ALA A 54 17.30 13.51 -8.33
CA ALA A 54 18.26 14.48 -8.88
C ALA A 54 17.66 15.40 -9.95
N GLN A 55 16.64 14.96 -10.67
CA GLN A 55 15.95 15.74 -11.70
C GLN A 55 15.05 16.87 -11.15
N GLN A 56 15.12 17.15 -9.84
CA GLN A 56 14.34 18.18 -9.13
C GLN A 56 12.84 18.05 -9.38
N SER A 57 12.31 16.84 -9.18
CA SER A 57 10.88 16.63 -9.22
C SER A 57 10.17 17.50 -8.17
N HIS A 58 8.95 17.97 -8.46
CA HIS A 58 8.10 18.68 -7.49
C HIS A 58 7.59 17.79 -6.34
N LEU A 59 8.21 16.63 -6.13
CA LEU A 59 7.90 15.66 -5.10
C LEU A 59 8.96 15.80 -3.98
N ASN A 60 8.52 15.97 -2.74
CA ASN A 60 9.44 15.85 -1.61
C ASN A 60 9.80 14.36 -1.42
N LEU A 61 10.87 13.92 -2.10
CA LEU A 61 11.24 12.52 -2.23
C LEU A 61 12.42 12.19 -1.31
N THR A 62 12.27 11.12 -0.55
CA THR A 62 13.35 10.47 0.20
C THR A 62 13.54 9.07 -0.34
N VAL A 63 14.78 8.69 -0.62
CA VAL A 63 15.13 7.37 -1.16
C VAL A 63 15.99 6.64 -0.13
N VAL A 64 15.53 5.48 0.30
CA VAL A 64 16.24 4.57 1.21
C VAL A 64 16.45 3.24 0.50
N ARG A 65 17.64 2.67 0.68
CA ARG A 65 17.94 1.30 0.26
C ARG A 65 18.22 0.45 1.49
N HIS A 66 17.54 -0.67 1.61
CA HIS A 66 17.81 -1.62 2.68
C HIS A 66 19.14 -2.36 2.42
N PRO A 67 19.94 -2.64 3.46
CA PRO A 67 21.23 -3.32 3.32
C PRO A 67 21.09 -4.79 2.90
N GLN A 68 19.90 -5.36 3.08
CA GLN A 68 19.50 -6.71 2.68
C GLN A 68 18.01 -6.69 2.34
N ASN A 69 17.53 -7.68 1.59
CA ASN A 69 16.11 -7.86 1.32
C ASN A 69 15.38 -8.23 2.62
N LEU A 70 14.38 -7.43 3.00
CA LEU A 70 13.60 -7.60 4.22
C LEU A 70 12.31 -8.40 3.98
N GLY A 71 11.93 -8.66 2.73
CA GLY A 71 10.65 -9.22 2.35
C GLY A 71 9.53 -8.17 2.39
N TYR A 72 8.40 -8.47 1.75
CA TYR A 72 7.27 -7.54 1.65
C TYR A 72 6.80 -6.97 3.01
N GLY A 73 6.56 -7.84 3.99
CA GLY A 73 6.17 -7.45 5.34
C GLY A 73 7.30 -6.70 6.05
N GLY A 74 8.56 -7.14 5.91
CA GLY A 74 9.71 -6.48 6.51
C GLY A 74 9.91 -5.05 6.02
N ASN A 75 9.76 -4.83 4.71
CA ASN A 75 9.82 -3.51 4.10
C ASN A 75 8.67 -2.60 4.58
N GLN A 76 7.45 -3.12 4.62
CA GLN A 76 6.31 -2.39 5.20
C GLN A 76 6.53 -2.01 6.67
N LYS A 77 7.03 -2.93 7.50
CA LYS A 77 7.36 -2.66 8.91
C LYS A 77 8.37 -1.53 9.04
N ALA A 78 9.42 -1.52 8.21
CA ALA A 78 10.41 -0.46 8.19
C ALA A 78 9.78 0.90 7.81
N GLY A 79 8.95 0.92 6.76
CA GLY A 79 8.30 2.14 6.30
C GLY A 79 7.26 2.71 7.26
N TYR A 80 6.46 1.86 7.92
CA TYR A 80 5.52 2.31 8.96
C TYR A 80 6.23 2.83 10.19
N THR A 81 7.34 2.18 10.59
CA THR A 81 8.20 2.68 11.67
C THR A 81 8.79 4.05 11.32
N TYR A 82 9.23 4.25 10.06
CA TYR A 82 9.68 5.54 9.57
C TYR A 82 8.58 6.61 9.69
N ALA A 83 7.36 6.31 9.20
CA ALA A 83 6.23 7.24 9.25
C ALA A 83 5.90 7.70 10.68
N ILE A 84 5.93 6.77 11.64
CA ILE A 84 5.75 7.06 13.07
C ILE A 84 6.85 7.99 13.58
N ASN A 85 8.11 7.65 13.32
CA ASN A 85 9.27 8.41 13.83
C ASN A 85 9.37 9.82 13.23
N HIS A 86 8.86 10.03 12.00
CA HIS A 86 8.85 11.33 11.32
C HIS A 86 7.57 12.15 11.61
N GLY A 87 6.69 11.62 12.48
CA GLY A 87 5.46 12.29 12.90
C GLY A 87 4.52 12.56 11.74
N TRP A 88 4.41 11.61 10.80
CA TRP A 88 3.35 11.63 9.79
C TRP A 88 2.00 11.37 10.48
N ASP A 89 0.93 11.92 9.92
CA ASP A 89 -0.44 11.67 10.40
C ASP A 89 -1.10 10.51 9.63
N VAL A 90 -0.77 10.38 8.34
CA VAL A 90 -1.28 9.33 7.45
C VAL A 90 -0.12 8.77 6.63
N VAL A 91 -0.08 7.44 6.50
CA VAL A 91 0.81 6.74 5.56
C VAL A 91 -0.02 6.01 4.52
N VAL A 92 0.30 6.23 3.24
CA VAL A 92 -0.29 5.50 2.11
C VAL A 92 0.75 4.53 1.55
N LEU A 93 0.40 3.25 1.42
CA LEU A 93 1.21 2.24 0.78
C LEU A 93 0.99 2.26 -0.74
N LEU A 94 2.07 2.41 -1.49
CA LEU A 94 2.14 2.21 -2.93
C LEU A 94 3.23 1.19 -3.28
N HIS A 95 3.05 0.54 -4.41
CA HIS A 95 3.99 -0.44 -4.95
C HIS A 95 4.75 0.17 -6.13
N GLY A 96 6.07 0.01 -6.13
CA GLY A 96 6.95 0.49 -7.21
C GLY A 96 6.70 -0.18 -8.56
N ASP A 97 6.08 -1.37 -8.57
CA ASP A 97 5.73 -2.12 -9.78
C ASP A 97 4.53 -1.53 -10.56
N GLY A 98 3.77 -0.61 -9.94
CA GLY A 98 2.65 0.07 -10.56
C GLY A 98 1.31 -0.67 -10.49
N GLN A 99 1.22 -1.75 -9.69
CA GLN A 99 0.01 -2.55 -9.50
C GLN A 99 -1.20 -1.73 -9.01
N TYR A 100 -0.95 -0.61 -8.31
CA TYR A 100 -2.00 0.25 -7.77
C TYR A 100 -1.96 1.62 -8.39
N ALA A 101 -3.15 2.18 -8.65
CA ALA A 101 -3.34 3.47 -9.31
C ALA A 101 -3.06 4.63 -8.35
N PRO A 102 -1.95 5.39 -8.49
CA PRO A 102 -1.72 6.56 -7.65
C PRO A 102 -2.79 7.65 -7.83
N GLU A 103 -3.55 7.59 -8.93
CA GLU A 103 -4.61 8.53 -9.29
C GLU A 103 -5.77 8.56 -8.29
N ILE A 104 -6.05 7.43 -7.62
CA ILE A 104 -7.15 7.31 -6.62
C ILE A 104 -6.68 7.59 -5.19
N MET A 105 -5.43 8.03 -5.01
CA MET A 105 -4.84 8.23 -3.68
C MET A 105 -5.66 9.20 -2.82
N ALA A 106 -6.25 10.24 -3.42
CA ALA A 106 -7.11 11.18 -2.70
C ALA A 106 -8.33 10.51 -2.07
N ASP A 107 -8.95 9.56 -2.78
CA ASP A 107 -10.11 8.81 -2.29
C ASP A 107 -9.71 7.85 -1.16
N ILE A 108 -8.50 7.29 -1.22
CA ILE A 108 -7.95 6.42 -0.17
C ILE A 108 -7.64 7.22 1.10
N ILE A 109 -7.13 8.45 0.98
CA ILE A 109 -6.77 9.29 2.12
C ILE A 109 -8.01 9.91 2.79
N ALA A 110 -9.04 10.25 2.01
CA ALA A 110 -10.17 11.06 2.46
C ALA A 110 -10.87 10.53 3.73
N PRO A 111 -11.20 9.22 3.89
CA PRO A 111 -11.85 8.72 5.10
C PRO A 111 -11.02 8.92 6.37
N ILE A 112 -9.69 8.87 6.27
CA ILE A 112 -8.79 9.10 7.41
C ILE A 112 -8.75 10.59 7.75
N VAL A 113 -8.69 11.46 6.74
CA VAL A 113 -8.71 12.92 6.92
C VAL A 113 -10.01 13.39 7.58
N HIS A 114 -11.14 12.81 7.18
CA HIS A 114 -12.45 13.14 7.74
C HIS A 114 -12.69 12.57 9.15
N GLY A 115 -11.84 11.64 9.62
CA GLY A 115 -12.01 10.99 10.92
C GLY A 115 -12.93 9.77 10.90
N ASP A 116 -13.32 9.29 9.72
CA ASP A 116 -14.22 8.16 9.53
C ASP A 116 -13.48 6.81 9.62
N ALA A 117 -12.15 6.81 9.48
CA ALA A 117 -11.34 5.60 9.46
C ALA A 117 -9.99 5.75 10.19
N ASP A 118 -9.51 4.60 10.68
CA ASP A 118 -8.14 4.37 11.13
C ASP A 118 -7.31 3.66 10.05
N ALA A 119 -7.95 2.85 9.22
CA ALA A 119 -7.35 2.21 8.06
C ALA A 119 -8.31 2.23 6.87
N VAL A 120 -7.77 2.43 5.68
CA VAL A 120 -8.53 2.42 4.43
C VAL A 120 -7.92 1.42 3.47
N PHE A 121 -8.73 0.49 2.97
CA PHE A 121 -8.31 -0.50 1.99
C PHE A 121 -9.00 -0.26 0.66
N GLY A 122 -8.21 -0.21 -0.41
CA GLY A 122 -8.75 -0.24 -1.75
C GLY A 122 -9.31 -1.62 -2.06
N SER A 123 -10.52 -1.73 -2.58
CA SER A 123 -11.11 -3.03 -2.94
C SER A 123 -11.58 -3.07 -4.39
N ARG A 124 -11.17 -4.12 -5.08
CA ARG A 124 -11.58 -4.44 -6.45
C ARG A 124 -12.96 -5.09 -6.49
N MET A 125 -13.48 -5.51 -5.32
CA MET A 125 -14.66 -6.35 -5.17
C MET A 125 -15.85 -5.64 -4.53
N MET A 126 -15.71 -4.35 -4.17
CA MET A 126 -16.82 -3.55 -3.61
C MET A 126 -17.97 -3.39 -4.61
N GLN A 127 -17.65 -3.14 -5.87
CA GLN A 127 -18.66 -2.98 -6.92
C GLN A 127 -18.88 -4.31 -7.66
N ARG A 128 -20.15 -4.71 -7.79
CA ARG A 128 -20.50 -5.99 -8.41
C ARG A 128 -20.09 -6.01 -9.88
N GLY A 129 -19.19 -6.94 -10.21
CA GLY A 129 -18.75 -7.21 -11.58
C GLY A 129 -17.53 -6.42 -12.03
N ASP A 130 -17.04 -5.45 -11.25
CA ASP A 130 -15.88 -4.63 -11.62
C ASP A 130 -14.60 -5.47 -11.70
N ALA A 131 -14.40 -6.37 -10.73
CA ALA A 131 -13.29 -7.33 -10.75
C ALA A 131 -13.23 -8.13 -12.07
N LEU A 132 -14.36 -8.71 -12.50
CA LEU A 132 -14.42 -9.53 -13.73
C LEU A 132 -14.31 -8.68 -14.99
N LYS A 133 -14.93 -7.49 -15.02
CA LYS A 133 -14.85 -6.55 -16.14
C LYS A 133 -13.42 -6.01 -16.33
N GLY A 134 -12.70 -5.82 -15.24
CA GLY A 134 -11.29 -5.40 -15.23
C GLY A 134 -10.28 -6.51 -15.51
N GLY A 135 -10.75 -7.70 -15.92
CA GLY A 135 -9.88 -8.79 -16.38
C GLY A 135 -9.44 -9.78 -15.30
N MET A 136 -9.96 -9.71 -14.06
CA MET A 136 -9.61 -10.68 -13.03
C MET A 136 -10.04 -12.10 -13.47
N PRO A 137 -9.12 -13.08 -13.47
CA PRO A 137 -9.47 -14.46 -13.79
C PRO A 137 -10.56 -15.00 -12.85
N LEU A 138 -11.55 -15.70 -13.41
CA LEU A 138 -12.72 -16.16 -12.66
C LEU A 138 -12.34 -17.02 -11.44
N TYR A 139 -11.32 -17.87 -11.56
CA TYR A 139 -10.84 -18.70 -10.44
C TYR A 139 -10.25 -17.85 -9.30
N LYS A 140 -9.54 -16.75 -9.61
CA LYS A 140 -9.04 -15.80 -8.60
C LYS A 140 -10.19 -15.06 -7.92
N TYR A 141 -11.19 -14.65 -8.70
CA TYR A 141 -12.39 -14.00 -8.17
C TYR A 141 -13.14 -14.92 -7.19
N VAL A 142 -13.42 -16.17 -7.60
CA VAL A 142 -14.13 -17.14 -6.76
C VAL A 142 -13.32 -17.50 -5.52
N GLY A 143 -12.02 -17.75 -5.68
CA GLY A 143 -11.11 -18.03 -4.56
C GLY A 143 -11.11 -16.90 -3.52
N ASN A 144 -10.95 -15.65 -3.97
CA ASN A 144 -10.95 -14.48 -3.10
C ASN A 144 -12.29 -14.32 -2.37
N ARG A 145 -13.44 -14.52 -3.04
CA ARG A 145 -14.76 -14.50 -2.38
C ARG A 145 -14.90 -15.57 -1.30
N ILE A 146 -14.44 -16.79 -1.55
CA ILE A 146 -14.52 -17.89 -0.57
C ILE A 146 -13.66 -17.56 0.65
N LEU A 147 -12.39 -17.19 0.42
CA LEU A 147 -11.45 -16.84 1.49
C LEU A 147 -11.95 -15.65 2.32
N THR A 148 -12.36 -14.57 1.65
CA THR A 148 -12.92 -13.37 2.30
C THR A 148 -14.14 -13.73 3.16
N THR A 149 -15.02 -14.59 2.67
CA THR A 149 -16.21 -15.01 3.44
C THR A 149 -15.82 -15.79 4.69
N PHE A 150 -14.87 -16.71 4.56
CA PHE A 150 -14.36 -17.47 5.70
C PHE A 150 -13.66 -16.57 6.73
N GLN A 151 -12.77 -15.66 6.28
CA GLN A 151 -12.05 -14.74 7.16
C GLN A 151 -12.99 -13.76 7.88
N ASN A 152 -13.98 -13.20 7.19
CA ASN A 152 -15.01 -12.37 7.82
C ASN A 152 -15.81 -13.15 8.87
N THR A 153 -16.13 -14.42 8.60
CA THR A 153 -16.86 -15.27 9.56
C THR A 153 -16.04 -15.52 10.83
N MET A 154 -14.74 -15.76 10.69
CA MET A 154 -13.85 -15.99 11.85
C MET A 154 -13.61 -14.72 12.68
N THR A 155 -13.57 -13.56 12.04
CA THR A 155 -13.12 -12.30 12.66
C THR A 155 -14.26 -11.35 13.04
N GLY A 156 -15.47 -11.60 12.52
CA GLY A 156 -16.60 -10.67 12.64
C GLY A 156 -16.49 -9.42 11.76
N LEU A 157 -15.44 -9.31 10.95
CA LEU A 157 -15.29 -8.24 9.96
C LEU A 157 -16.25 -8.42 8.79
N ARG A 158 -16.40 -7.37 7.98
CA ARG A 158 -17.28 -7.35 6.80
C ARG A 158 -16.56 -6.79 5.57
N LEU A 159 -15.29 -7.14 5.41
CA LEU A 159 -14.48 -6.68 4.27
C LEU A 159 -14.96 -7.35 2.98
N SER A 160 -14.97 -6.59 1.90
CA SER A 160 -15.25 -7.09 0.55
C SER A 160 -14.07 -7.81 -0.07
N GLU A 161 -12.84 -7.46 0.33
CA GLU A 161 -11.57 -8.06 -0.10
C GLU A 161 -10.50 -7.97 1.00
N TRP A 162 -9.87 -9.09 1.38
CA TRP A 162 -8.77 -9.11 2.36
C TRP A 162 -7.38 -8.94 1.73
N HIS A 163 -7.25 -9.27 0.45
CA HIS A 163 -5.97 -9.45 -0.24
C HIS A 163 -5.60 -8.29 -1.16
N SER A 164 -6.06 -7.09 -0.82
CA SER A 164 -5.65 -5.87 -1.52
C SER A 164 -4.48 -5.22 -0.81
N GLY A 165 -3.45 -4.84 -1.56
CA GLY A 165 -2.26 -4.14 -1.08
C GLY A 165 -2.37 -2.61 -1.17
N TYR A 166 -3.44 -2.04 -1.76
CA TYR A 166 -3.61 -0.59 -1.69
C TYR A 166 -4.21 -0.19 -0.36
N ARG A 167 -3.37 0.33 0.53
CA ARG A 167 -3.76 0.61 1.91
C ARG A 167 -3.30 1.98 2.35
N ALA A 168 -4.08 2.62 3.20
CA ALA A 168 -3.65 3.77 3.96
C ALA A 168 -4.02 3.60 5.42
N TYR A 169 -3.22 4.22 6.28
CA TYR A 169 -3.39 4.11 7.71
C TYR A 169 -3.19 5.45 8.40
N ARG A 170 -4.02 5.69 9.41
CA ARG A 170 -3.75 6.70 10.43
C ARG A 170 -2.52 6.23 11.21
N VAL A 171 -1.47 7.05 11.20
CA VAL A 171 -0.19 6.67 11.81
C VAL A 171 -0.33 6.47 13.32
N SER A 172 -1.17 7.26 13.98
CA SER A 172 -1.45 7.06 15.41
C SER A 172 -2.12 5.71 15.70
N ALA A 173 -2.95 5.21 14.79
CA ALA A 173 -3.55 3.88 14.95
C ALA A 173 -2.53 2.77 14.72
N LEU A 174 -1.62 2.91 13.74
CA LEU A 174 -0.50 1.98 13.54
C LEU A 174 0.42 1.93 14.75
N ALA A 175 0.73 3.08 15.36
CA ALA A 175 1.62 3.18 16.50
C ALA A 175 1.14 2.41 17.75
N GLU A 176 -0.16 2.10 17.82
CA GLU A 176 -0.74 1.29 18.90
C GLU A 176 -0.64 -0.22 18.64
N LEU A 177 -0.27 -0.65 17.43
CA LEU A 177 -0.22 -2.06 17.05
C LEU A 177 1.19 -2.63 17.22
N PRO A 178 1.34 -3.89 17.68
CA PRO A 178 2.63 -4.56 17.76
C PRO A 178 3.06 -5.13 16.39
N PHE A 179 2.88 -4.37 15.30
CA PHE A 179 3.09 -4.84 13.92
C PHE A 179 4.55 -5.21 13.62
N VAL A 180 5.51 -4.73 14.43
CA VAL A 180 6.93 -5.10 14.32
C VAL A 180 7.13 -6.61 14.52
N GLY A 181 6.27 -7.26 15.32
CA GLY A 181 6.32 -8.70 15.59
C GLY A 181 5.65 -9.58 14.52
N ASN A 182 5.10 -8.99 13.46
CA ASN A 182 4.46 -9.71 12.36
C ASN A 182 5.51 -10.36 11.43
N SER A 183 5.04 -11.26 10.57
CA SER A 183 5.79 -11.88 9.49
C SER A 183 6.47 -10.84 8.58
N ASP A 184 7.62 -11.22 8.03
CA ASP A 184 8.35 -10.44 7.03
C ASP A 184 7.81 -10.67 5.60
N GLY A 185 6.94 -11.66 5.39
CA GLY A 185 6.40 -12.02 4.09
C GLY A 185 4.98 -11.49 3.81
N PHE A 186 4.31 -12.07 2.81
CA PHE A 186 2.94 -11.69 2.42
C PHE A 186 1.87 -11.85 3.52
N ASP A 187 2.10 -12.71 4.51
CA ASP A 187 1.17 -12.92 5.62
C ASP A 187 0.98 -11.66 6.49
N PHE A 188 1.95 -10.74 6.47
CA PHE A 188 1.91 -9.45 7.17
C PHE A 188 0.57 -8.72 6.96
N ASP A 189 0.08 -8.73 5.72
CA ASP A 189 -1.14 -8.05 5.33
C ASP A 189 -2.38 -8.60 6.03
N THR A 190 -2.38 -9.89 6.37
CA THR A 190 -3.46 -10.50 7.15
C THR A 190 -3.28 -10.22 8.64
N GLU A 191 -2.05 -10.33 9.16
CA GLU A 191 -1.75 -10.12 10.57
C GLU A 191 -2.06 -8.69 11.02
N ILE A 192 -1.75 -7.68 10.20
CA ILE A 192 -2.06 -6.29 10.52
C ILE A 192 -3.58 -6.01 10.54
N ILE A 193 -4.36 -6.69 9.68
CA ILE A 193 -5.84 -6.60 9.71
C ILE A 193 -6.37 -7.17 11.02
N LEU A 194 -5.84 -8.33 11.45
CA LEU A 194 -6.22 -8.96 12.71
C LEU A 194 -5.85 -8.08 13.91
N GLN A 195 -4.70 -7.41 13.88
CA GLN A 195 -4.29 -6.46 14.91
C GLN A 195 -5.21 -5.23 14.96
N LEU A 196 -5.55 -4.65 13.82
CA LEU A 196 -6.53 -3.55 13.73
C LEU A 196 -7.88 -3.95 14.31
N ALA A 197 -8.38 -5.14 13.94
CA ALA A 197 -9.63 -5.67 14.45
C ALA A 197 -9.58 -5.91 15.96
N GLY A 198 -8.51 -6.52 16.47
CA GLY A 198 -8.28 -6.75 17.90
C GLY A 198 -8.19 -5.46 18.71
N ALA A 199 -7.58 -4.42 18.14
CA ALA A 199 -7.50 -3.08 18.70
C ALA A 199 -8.77 -2.24 18.47
N LYS A 200 -9.82 -2.82 17.87
CA LYS A 200 -11.11 -2.18 17.55
C LYS A 200 -10.97 -0.90 16.72
N LYS A 201 -9.99 -0.87 15.82
CA LYS A 201 -9.78 0.22 14.86
C LYS A 201 -10.80 0.14 13.73
N THR A 202 -11.20 1.30 13.22
CA THR A 202 -12.19 1.38 12.14
C THR A 202 -11.53 1.19 10.79
N ILE A 203 -11.92 0.13 10.08
CA ILE A 203 -11.46 -0.17 8.71
C ILE A 203 -12.58 0.19 7.74
N VAL A 204 -12.26 1.02 6.74
CA VAL A 204 -13.17 1.39 5.64
C VAL A 204 -12.59 0.89 4.32
N GLU A 205 -13.46 0.50 3.39
CA GLU A 205 -13.06 0.15 2.04
C GLU A 205 -13.47 1.23 1.03
N VAL A 206 -12.63 1.45 0.02
CA VAL A 206 -12.90 2.36 -1.11
C VAL A 206 -12.78 1.55 -2.41
N PRO A 207 -13.70 1.71 -3.38
CA PRO A 207 -13.62 0.96 -4.62
C PRO A 207 -12.41 1.41 -5.43
N ILE A 208 -11.63 0.45 -5.93
CA ILE A 208 -10.48 0.71 -6.80
C ILE A 208 -10.65 0.04 -8.15
N PRO A 209 -10.14 0.63 -9.24
CA PRO A 209 -10.23 0.01 -10.55
C PRO A 209 -9.48 -1.33 -10.56
N THR A 210 -10.01 -2.28 -11.31
CA THR A 210 -9.33 -3.55 -11.56
C THR A 210 -8.62 -3.47 -12.90
N TYR A 211 -7.29 -3.53 -12.89
CA TYR A 211 -6.48 -3.69 -14.08
C TYR A 211 -5.72 -5.03 -13.98
N TYR A 212 -6.11 -6.02 -14.79
CA TYR A 212 -5.32 -7.22 -15.02
C TYR A 212 -4.69 -7.12 -16.42
N GLY A 213 -3.46 -6.59 -16.49
CA GLY A 213 -2.60 -6.58 -17.68
C GLY A 213 -1.40 -7.53 -17.52
N ASP A 214 -0.29 -7.28 -18.23
CA ASP A 214 0.98 -8.02 -18.11
C ASP A 214 1.77 -7.73 -16.79
N GLU A 215 1.12 -7.11 -15.81
CA GLU A 215 1.72 -6.66 -14.55
C GLU A 215 2.01 -7.87 -13.64
N ILE A 216 3.28 -8.27 -13.63
CA ILE A 216 3.83 -9.27 -12.69
C ILE A 216 4.09 -8.54 -11.37
N CYS A 217 3.61 -9.09 -10.25
CA CYS A 217 4.03 -8.63 -8.93
C CYS A 217 5.49 -9.01 -8.76
N TYR A 218 6.38 -8.03 -8.66
CA TYR A 218 7.81 -8.27 -8.51
C TYR A 218 8.25 -8.30 -7.06
N VAL A 219 7.40 -7.89 -6.13
CA VAL A 219 7.68 -7.90 -4.69
C VAL A 219 8.01 -9.32 -4.22
N ASP A 220 9.13 -9.48 -3.51
CA ASP A 220 9.55 -10.76 -2.92
C ASP A 220 8.71 -11.07 -1.67
N GLY A 221 8.27 -12.33 -1.58
CA GLY A 221 7.19 -12.79 -0.72
C GLY A 221 7.58 -13.69 0.43
#